data_AF-A0AA43J881-F1
#
_entry.id   AF-A0AA43J881-F1
#
_cell.length_a   1.000
_cell.length_b   1.000
_cell.length_c   1.000
_cell.angle_alpha   90.00
_cell.angle_beta   90.00
_cell.angle_gamma   90.00
#
_symmetry.space_group_name_H-M   'P 1'
#
loop_
_entity.id
_entity.type
_entity.pdbx_description
1 polymer ?
#
loop_
_entity_poly.entity_id
_entity_poly.type
_entity_poly.pdbx_seq_one_letter_code
_entity_poly.pdbx_strand_id
1 'polypeptide(L)' 'MIWQNVGEKGPFFATTFSRPFKDQAGAWRNGTSFGFNDLEALMNVAFEAKEWMTARTLKR' A
#
# COMPACT_ATOMS: atom_id res chain seq x y z
N MET A 1 0.85 -2.26 3.13
CA MET A 1 0.04 -2.73 4.28
C MET A 1 -1.40 -2.28 4.09
N ILE A 2 -2.39 -3.14 4.37
CA ILE A 2 -3.82 -2.80 4.29
C ILE A 2 -4.41 -2.85 5.70
N TRP A 3 -5.16 -1.81 6.07
CA TRP A 3 -5.73 -1.63 7.40
C TRP A 3 -7.23 -1.42 7.31
N GLN A 4 -8.00 -2.09 8.16
CA GLN A 4 -9.43 -1.81 8.32
C GLN A 4 -9.62 -0.82 9.47
N ASN A 5 -10.37 0.24 9.20
CA ASN A 5 -10.72 1.28 10.16
C ASN A 5 -12.24 1.32 10.35
N VAL A 6 -12.69 1.97 11.41
CA VAL A 6 -14.12 2.26 11.68
C VAL A 6 -14.32 3.77 11.63
N GLY A 7 -15.24 4.23 10.80
CA GLY A 7 -15.66 5.63 10.73
C GLY A 7 -17.16 5.79 10.90
N GLU A 8 -17.64 7.03 10.90
CA GLU A 8 -19.07 7.38 11.07
C GLU A 8 -19.98 6.71 10.04
N LYS A 9 -19.46 6.44 8.83
CA LYS A 9 -20.18 5.79 7.72
C LYS A 9 -19.98 4.27 7.66
N GLY A 10 -19.41 3.68 8.72
CA GLY A 10 -19.07 2.26 8.79
C GLY A 10 -17.59 1.98 8.51
N PRO A 11 -17.21 0.69 8.40
CA PRO A 11 -15.82 0.31 8.22
C PRO A 11 -15.31 0.67 6.82
N PHE A 12 -14.04 1.04 6.74
CA PHE A 12 -13.36 1.32 5.48
C PHE A 12 -11.91 0.81 5.52
N PHE A 13 -11.33 0.55 4.35
CA PHE A 13 -9.92 0.15 4.25
C PHE A 13 -9.03 1.34 3.88
N ALA A 14 -7.81 1.34 4.41
CA ALA A 14 -6.72 2.23 4.01
C ALA A 14 -5.49 1.39 3.63
N THR A 15 -4.66 1.90 2.74
CA THR A 15 -3.38 1.26 2.38
C THR A 15 -2.21 2.22 2.51
N THR A 16 -1.07 1.68 2.92
CA THR A 16 0.22 2.38 2.95
C THR A 16 1.23 1.55 2.17
N PHE A 17 1.88 2.19 1.20
CA PHE A 17 2.98 1.60 0.43
C PHE A 17 4.31 2.07 0.99
N SER A 18 5.29 1.17 1.03
CA SER A 18 6.66 1.48 1.37
C SER A 18 7.60 0.67 0.50
N ARG A 19 8.77 1.23 0.25
CA ARG A 19 9.82 0.57 -0.52
C ARG A 19 11.09 0.46 0.34
N PRO A 20 11.68 -0.73 0.47
CA PRO A 20 12.99 -0.86 1.09
C PRO A 20 14.06 -0.25 0.18
N PHE A 21 15.00 0.49 0.77
CA PHE A 21 16.19 1.01 0.10
C PHE A 21 17.38 0.98 1.06
N LYS A 22 18.59 1.03 0.50
CA LYS A 22 19.81 1.22 1.30
C LYS A 22 20.16 2.69 1.34
N ASP A 23 20.37 3.22 2.54
CA ASP A 23 20.89 4.58 2.71
C ASP A 23 22.38 4.68 2.38
N GLN A 24 22.96 5.87 2.51
CA GLN A 24 24.37 6.12 2.22
C GLN A 24 25.32 5.31 3.12
N ALA A 25 24.88 4.90 4.31
CA ALA A 25 25.64 4.04 5.21
C ALA A 25 25.45 2.55 4.91
N GLY A 26 24.70 2.21 3.85
CA GLY A 26 24.38 0.84 3.47
C GLY A 26 23.32 0.17 4.35
N ALA A 27 22.69 0.90 5.27
CA ALA A 27 21.66 0.38 6.15
C ALA A 27 20.32 0.30 5.42
N TRP A 28 19.57 -0.78 5.65
CA TRP A 28 18.22 -0.91 5.12
C TRP A 28 17.26 0.05 5.81
N ARG A 29 16.51 0.80 5.02
CA ARG A 29 15.46 1.73 5.42
C ARG A 29 14.20 1.48 4.59
N ASN A 30 13.07 1.93 5.09
CA ASN A 30 11.82 1.97 4.33
C ASN A 30 11.50 3.43 3.99
N GLY A 31 11.20 3.69 2.72
CA GLY A 31 10.81 5.02 2.23
C GLY A 31 9.44 5.00 1.59
N THR A 32 8.89 6.21 1.37
CA THR A 32 7.63 6.45 0.65
C THR A 32 7.85 7.24 -0.64
N SER A 33 9.11 7.41 -1.04
CA SER A 33 9.51 8.00 -2.32
C SER A 33 9.75 6.89 -3.33
N PHE A 34 9.22 7.07 -4.54
CA PHE A 34 9.30 6.09 -5.63
C PHE A 34 9.94 6.77 -6.84
N GLY A 35 10.98 6.14 -7.40
CA GLY A 35 11.58 6.60 -8.63
C GLY A 35 10.73 6.23 -9.85
N PHE A 36 11.08 6.78 -11.01
CA PHE A 36 10.39 6.48 -12.28
C PHE A 36 10.22 4.98 -12.52
N ASN A 37 11.28 4.19 -12.30
CA ASN A 37 11.27 2.74 -12.51
C ASN A 37 10.43 1.97 -11.46
N ASP A 38 10.07 2.60 -10.34
CA ASP A 38 9.24 1.96 -9.32
C ASP A 38 7.73 2.19 -9.56
N LEU A 39 7.37 3.11 -10.47
CA LEU A 39 5.98 3.52 -10.67
C LEU A 39 5.11 2.40 -11.24
N GLU A 40 5.63 1.61 -12.18
CA GLU A 40 4.90 0.46 -12.73
C GLU A 40 4.59 -0.58 -11.64
N ALA A 41 5.59 -0.91 -10.83
CA ALA A 41 5.40 -1.82 -9.71
C ALA A 41 4.40 -1.25 -8.69
N LEU A 42 4.48 0.05 -8.36
CA LEU A 42 3.55 0.72 -7.46
C LEU A 42 2.10 0.66 -7.98
N MET A 43 1.89 0.88 -9.28
CA MET A 43 0.57 0.77 -9.91
C MET A 43 0.00 -0.63 -9.79
N ASN A 44 0.82 -1.66 -10.07
CA ASN A 44 0.40 -3.06 -9.97
C ASN A 44 -0.02 -3.43 -8.54
N VAL A 45 0.81 -3.11 -7.54
CA VAL A 45 0.46 -3.44 -6.14
C VAL A 45 -0.72 -2.62 -5.62
N ALA A 46 -0.92 -1.39 -6.13
CA ALA A 46 -2.10 -0.60 -5.80
C ALA A 46 -3.37 -1.20 -6.38
N PHE A 47 -3.30 -1.72 -7.60
CA PHE A 47 -4.41 -2.43 -8.24
C PHE A 47 -4.76 -3.72 -7.47
N GLU A 48 -3.76 -4.54 -7.14
CA GLU A 48 -3.95 -5.75 -6.34
C GLU A 48 -4.56 -5.45 -4.97
N ALA A 49 -4.09 -4.40 -4.29
CA ALA A 49 -4.65 -3.98 -3.01
C ALA A 49 -6.12 -3.58 -3.13
N LYS A 50 -6.49 -2.86 -4.19
CA LYS A 50 -7.88 -2.47 -4.47
C LYS A 50 -8.78 -3.68 -4.71
N GLU A 51 -8.33 -4.63 -5.53
CA GLU A 51 -9.06 -5.88 -5.80
C GLU A 51 -9.30 -6.67 -4.50
N TRP A 52 -8.25 -6.81 -3.67
CA TRP A 52 -8.35 -7.48 -2.38
C TRP A 52 -9.34 -6.80 -1.43
N MET A 53 -9.33 -5.46 -1.34
CA MET A 53 -10.29 -4.71 -0.51
C MET A 53 -11.73 -4.85 -1.01
N THR A 54 -11.93 -4.81 -2.33
CA THR A 54 -13.25 -4.96 -2.96
C THR A 54 -13.84 -6.33 -2.65
N ALA A 55 -13.04 -7.40 -2.83
CA ALA A 55 -13.47 -8.76 -2.53
C ALA A 55 -13.87 -8.99 -1.07
N ARG A 56 -13.31 -8.22 -0.13
CA ARG A 56 -13.67 -8.28 1.31
C ARG A 56 -14.83 -7.37 1.70
N THR A 57 -15.08 -6.33 0.92
CA THR A 57 -16.23 -5.44 1.13
C THR A 57 -17.51 -6.08 0.59
N LEU A 58 -17.42 -6.83 -0.51
CA LEU A 58 -18.55 -7.54 -1.13
C LEU A 58 -18.95 -8.84 -0.39
N LYS A 59 -18.10 -9.38 0.48
CA LYS A 59 -18.41 -10.56 1.32
C LYS A 59 -19.23 -10.22 2.58
N ARG A 60 -19.96 -9.11 2.57
CA ARG A 60 -20.85 -8.69 3.66
C ARG A 60 -22.26 -9.17 3.44
#